data_AF-A0A962CG64-F1
#
_entry.id   AF-A0A962CG64-F1
#
_cell.length_a   1.000
_cell.length_b   1.000
_cell.length_c   1.000
_cell.angle_alpha   90.00
_cell.angle_beta   90.00
_cell.angle_gamma   90.00
#
_symmetry.space_group_name_H-M   'P 1'
#
loop_
_entity.id
_entity.type
_entity.pdbx_description
1 polymer ?
#
loop_
_entity_poly.entity_id
_entity_poly.type
_entity_poly.pdbx_seq_one_letter_code
_entity_poly.pdbx_strand_id
1 'polypeptide(L)'
;IDLTWLPIGDFASDSRAIEEALMSMAQALSKPPLRLNVSPSAPQNANTVTRLIATRGRARVQIETTPVMRGTVHPVRVMRVQPTVRAEFGFAEMQVLDFNDLYAGKLAAALTRQNPRDLFDVGVLLYEGRFDEALWRTFLVYLTASPKPAWEILEPAEPKDFEKSFRTLFDGMTAKPTSAEALLEARRQLLARIPALLDDASRAFLESVERELPDFGLIGLAHAADLPGVKRKLQNLAQRSDAKREADQRQLSETLERIGR
;
A
#
# COMPACT_ATOMS: atom_id res chain seq x y z
N ILE A 1 -12.24 -5.89 0.11
CA ILE A 1 -11.29 -6.99 0.40
C ILE A 1 -10.18 -6.84 -0.61
N ASP A 2 -9.04 -6.37 -0.15
CA ASP A 2 -7.84 -6.24 -0.99
C ASP A 2 -7.03 -7.53 -0.85
N LEU A 3 -6.70 -8.12 -2.00
CA LEU A 3 -5.92 -9.33 -2.14
C LEU A 3 -4.53 -8.97 -2.68
N THR A 4 -3.53 -9.72 -2.26
CA THR A 4 -2.18 -9.66 -2.83
C THR A 4 -1.89 -10.97 -3.55
N TRP A 5 -1.48 -10.86 -4.81
CA TRP A 5 -0.99 -12.02 -5.56
C TRP A 5 0.43 -12.37 -5.06
N LEU A 6 0.59 -13.53 -4.44
CA LEU A 6 1.86 -13.96 -3.85
C LEU A 6 2.87 -14.52 -4.87
N PRO A 7 2.46 -15.29 -5.89
CA PRO A 7 3.40 -15.79 -6.89
C PRO A 7 4.14 -14.64 -7.61
N ILE A 8 5.42 -14.87 -7.89
CA ILE A 8 6.28 -13.92 -8.60
C ILE A 8 6.63 -14.55 -9.95
N GLY A 9 5.89 -14.15 -10.99
CA GLY A 9 6.14 -14.49 -12.38
C GLY A 9 6.26 -13.25 -13.27
N ASP A 10 6.29 -13.46 -14.58
CA ASP A 10 6.22 -12.34 -15.53
C ASP A 10 4.81 -11.71 -15.52
N PHE A 11 4.72 -10.44 -15.96
CA PHE A 11 3.45 -9.70 -15.89
C PHE A 11 2.31 -10.37 -16.67
N ALA A 12 2.59 -10.97 -17.83
CA ALA A 12 1.55 -11.53 -18.69
C ALA A 12 1.04 -12.88 -18.15
N SER A 13 1.92 -13.73 -17.64
CA SER A 13 1.52 -15.00 -16.99
C SER A 13 0.76 -14.75 -15.70
N ASP A 14 1.28 -13.90 -14.80
CA ASP A 14 0.62 -13.59 -13.53
C ASP A 14 -0.74 -12.92 -13.75
N SER A 15 -0.86 -12.01 -14.72
CA SER A 15 -2.15 -11.36 -15.00
C SER A 15 -3.23 -12.35 -15.42
N ARG A 16 -2.88 -13.34 -16.27
CA ARG A 16 -3.81 -14.42 -16.64
C ARG A 16 -4.17 -15.30 -15.45
N ALA A 17 -3.18 -15.69 -14.64
CA ALA A 17 -3.41 -16.52 -13.46
C ALA A 17 -4.28 -15.81 -12.40
N ILE A 18 -4.11 -14.50 -12.23
CA ILE A 18 -4.96 -13.65 -11.39
C ILE A 18 -6.41 -13.70 -11.87
N GLU A 19 -6.64 -13.50 -13.17
CA GLU A 19 -7.98 -13.53 -13.76
C GLU A 19 -8.64 -14.90 -13.62
N GLU A 20 -7.92 -15.98 -13.92
CA GLU A 20 -8.37 -17.35 -13.71
C GLU A 20 -8.76 -17.61 -12.24
N ALA A 21 -7.94 -17.17 -11.29
CA ALA A 21 -8.21 -17.30 -9.86
C ALA A 21 -9.46 -16.51 -9.42
N LEU A 22 -9.62 -15.27 -9.90
CA LEU A 22 -10.81 -14.47 -9.60
C LEU A 22 -12.07 -15.06 -10.23
N MET A 23 -11.99 -15.59 -11.45
CA MET A 23 -13.14 -16.24 -12.09
C MET A 23 -13.52 -17.54 -11.37
N SER A 24 -12.53 -18.32 -10.91
CA SER A 24 -12.77 -19.49 -10.06
C SER A 24 -13.45 -19.11 -8.74
N MET A 25 -12.97 -18.03 -8.09
CA MET A 25 -13.58 -17.49 -6.88
C MET A 25 -15.02 -17.02 -7.13
N ALA A 26 -15.28 -16.32 -8.25
CA ALA A 26 -16.62 -15.87 -8.62
C ALA A 26 -17.60 -17.05 -8.79
N GLN A 27 -17.16 -18.12 -9.44
CA GLN A 27 -17.95 -19.35 -9.57
C GLN A 27 -18.24 -19.99 -8.21
N ALA A 28 -17.25 -20.09 -7.32
CA ALA A 28 -17.43 -20.66 -5.99
C ALA A 28 -18.42 -19.84 -5.15
N LEU A 29 -18.28 -18.51 -5.16
CA LEU A 29 -19.17 -17.57 -4.45
C LEU A 29 -20.62 -17.60 -4.98
N SER A 30 -20.80 -17.90 -6.27
CA SER A 30 -22.12 -17.98 -6.92
C SER A 30 -22.85 -19.31 -6.67
N LYS A 31 -22.12 -20.33 -6.20
CA LYS A 31 -22.66 -21.67 -5.92
C LYS A 31 -23.10 -21.81 -4.45
N PRO A 32 -23.87 -22.86 -4.09
CA PRO A 32 -24.15 -23.18 -2.69
C PRO A 32 -22.85 -23.36 -1.88
N PRO A 33 -22.84 -22.95 -0.59
CA PRO A 33 -23.98 -22.46 0.18
C PRO A 33 -24.26 -20.95 0.02
N LEU A 34 -23.36 -20.18 -0.59
CA LEU A 34 -23.42 -18.71 -0.55
C LEU A 34 -24.41 -18.09 -1.55
N ARG A 35 -24.47 -18.62 -2.78
CA ARG A 35 -25.38 -18.17 -3.86
C ARG A 35 -25.38 -16.64 -4.07
N LEU A 36 -24.19 -16.02 -4.08
CA LEU A 36 -24.06 -14.58 -4.28
C LEU A 36 -24.23 -14.22 -5.76
N ASN A 37 -24.72 -13.01 -6.04
CA ASN A 37 -24.61 -12.43 -7.38
C ASN A 37 -23.22 -11.82 -7.52
N VAL A 38 -22.36 -12.40 -8.36
CA VAL A 38 -20.96 -11.96 -8.52
C VAL A 38 -20.74 -11.42 -9.94
N SER A 39 -20.23 -10.20 -10.03
CA SER A 39 -19.89 -9.56 -11.30
C SER A 39 -18.38 -9.27 -11.37
N PRO A 40 -17.65 -9.80 -12.36
CA PRO A 40 -16.26 -9.43 -12.59
C PRO A 40 -16.15 -8.01 -13.17
N SER A 41 -15.03 -7.35 -12.90
CA SER A 41 -14.72 -6.00 -13.36
C SER A 41 -13.21 -5.85 -13.59
N ALA A 42 -12.86 -5.10 -14.62
CA ALA A 42 -11.49 -4.66 -14.91
C ALA A 42 -11.37 -3.14 -14.71
N PRO A 43 -10.19 -2.62 -14.34
CA PRO A 43 -9.88 -1.20 -14.39
C PRO A 43 -10.10 -0.62 -15.80
N GLN A 44 -10.43 0.67 -15.90
CA GLN A 44 -10.44 1.36 -17.19
C GLN A 44 -9.07 1.19 -17.87
N ASN A 45 -9.08 0.71 -19.13
CA ASN A 45 -7.90 0.41 -19.95
C ASN A 45 -7.13 -0.87 -19.62
N ALA A 46 -7.71 -1.79 -18.83
CA ALA A 46 -7.17 -3.13 -18.62
C ALA A 46 -8.08 -4.19 -19.27
N ASN A 47 -7.48 -5.15 -19.97
CA ASN A 47 -8.20 -6.29 -20.57
C ASN A 47 -8.35 -7.49 -19.62
N THR A 48 -7.89 -7.37 -18.37
CA THR A 48 -7.81 -8.46 -17.40
C THR A 48 -8.69 -8.13 -16.21
N VAL A 49 -9.53 -9.08 -15.78
CA VAL A 49 -10.32 -8.95 -14.56
C VAL A 49 -9.41 -8.86 -13.34
N THR A 50 -9.55 -7.80 -12.54
CA THR A 50 -8.80 -7.63 -11.27
C THR A 50 -9.70 -7.35 -10.07
N ARG A 51 -11.02 -7.36 -10.29
CA ARG A 51 -12.02 -7.06 -9.27
C ARG A 51 -13.27 -7.92 -9.44
N LEU A 52 -13.85 -8.34 -8.33
CA LEU A 52 -15.18 -8.93 -8.24
C LEU A 52 -16.08 -8.05 -7.37
N ILE A 53 -17.34 -7.92 -7.77
CA ILE A 53 -18.38 -7.30 -6.97
C ILE A 53 -19.37 -8.41 -6.61
N ALA A 54 -19.36 -8.83 -5.34
CA ALA A 54 -20.28 -9.83 -4.82
C ALA A 54 -21.44 -9.13 -4.07
N THR A 55 -22.67 -9.53 -4.34
CA THR A 55 -23.87 -8.91 -3.76
C THR A 55 -24.88 -9.93 -3.25
N ARG A 56 -25.57 -9.55 -2.17
CA ARG A 56 -26.72 -10.29 -1.62
C ARG A 56 -27.67 -9.31 -0.94
N GLY A 57 -28.87 -9.14 -1.49
CA GLY A 57 -29.81 -8.12 -1.04
C GLY A 57 -29.18 -6.73 -1.12
N ARG A 58 -29.10 -6.02 0.01
CA ARG A 58 -28.46 -4.70 0.10
C ARG A 58 -26.95 -4.74 0.38
N ALA A 59 -26.39 -5.91 0.70
CA ALA A 59 -24.97 -6.06 0.98
C ALA A 59 -24.18 -6.15 -0.32
N ARG A 60 -23.08 -5.39 -0.40
CA ARG A 60 -22.15 -5.39 -1.53
C ARG A 60 -20.71 -5.44 -1.00
N VAL A 61 -19.95 -6.41 -1.47
CA VAL A 61 -18.53 -6.58 -1.13
C VAL A 61 -17.71 -6.51 -2.41
N GLN A 62 -16.73 -5.61 -2.40
CA GLN A 62 -15.71 -5.53 -3.44
C GLN A 62 -14.51 -6.38 -3.04
N ILE A 63 -14.08 -7.25 -3.94
CA ILE A 63 -12.86 -8.07 -3.80
C ILE A 63 -11.94 -7.65 -4.94
N GLU A 64 -10.73 -7.22 -4.66
CA GLU A 64 -9.83 -6.71 -5.69
C GLU A 64 -8.38 -7.08 -5.43
N THR A 65 -7.59 -7.09 -6.49
CA THR A 65 -6.14 -7.27 -6.45
C THR A 65 -5.50 -6.26 -7.39
N THR A 66 -4.27 -5.86 -7.09
CA THR A 66 -3.45 -5.06 -8.00
C THR A 66 -2.48 -5.98 -8.74
N PRO A 67 -2.47 -5.98 -10.09
CA PRO A 67 -1.52 -6.78 -10.84
C PRO A 67 -0.11 -6.19 -10.78
N VAL A 68 0.10 -5.00 -10.18
CA VAL A 68 1.42 -4.35 -10.14
C VAL A 68 2.21 -4.74 -8.91
N MET A 69 1.60 -4.65 -7.74
CA MET A 69 2.22 -5.00 -6.47
C MET A 69 1.92 -6.47 -6.16
N ARG A 70 2.80 -7.34 -6.66
CA ARG A 70 2.77 -8.79 -6.45
C ARG A 70 3.97 -9.22 -5.61
N GLY A 71 3.86 -10.37 -4.95
CA GLY A 71 4.82 -10.82 -3.96
C GLY A 71 4.72 -10.07 -2.63
N THR A 72 5.60 -10.41 -1.70
CA THR A 72 5.68 -9.80 -0.35
C THR A 72 7.14 -9.65 0.05
N VAL A 73 7.44 -8.66 0.90
CA VAL A 73 8.76 -8.51 1.50
C VAL A 73 8.97 -9.57 2.57
N HIS A 74 7.98 -9.77 3.45
CA HIS A 74 8.05 -10.73 4.54
C HIS A 74 7.14 -11.94 4.26
N PRO A 75 7.37 -13.08 4.93
CA PRO A 75 6.45 -14.21 4.87
C PRO A 75 5.05 -13.83 5.36
N VAL A 76 4.04 -14.26 4.61
CA VAL A 76 2.64 -14.19 5.01
C VAL A 76 2.36 -14.99 6.28
N ARG A 77 1.30 -14.62 7.00
CA ARG A 77 0.89 -15.26 8.25
C ARG A 77 -0.60 -15.58 8.25
N VAL A 78 -0.99 -16.59 9.03
CA VAL A 78 -2.41 -16.86 9.29
C VAL A 78 -2.90 -15.98 10.43
N MET A 79 -4.00 -15.26 10.21
CA MET A 79 -4.68 -14.49 11.25
C MET A 79 -6.09 -15.02 11.49
N ARG A 80 -6.44 -15.15 12.76
CA ARG A 80 -7.79 -15.46 13.23
C ARG A 80 -8.57 -14.18 13.44
N VAL A 81 -9.88 -14.24 13.24
CA VAL A 81 -10.77 -13.14 13.60
C VAL A 81 -10.70 -12.83 15.10
N GLN A 82 -10.90 -11.56 15.46
CA GLN A 82 -10.92 -11.12 16.85
C GLN A 82 -12.05 -11.81 17.64
N PRO A 83 -11.92 -11.98 18.97
CA PRO A 83 -12.94 -12.65 19.80
C PRO A 83 -14.35 -12.07 19.64
N THR A 84 -14.48 -10.75 19.46
CA THR A 84 -15.75 -10.07 19.22
C THR A 84 -16.40 -10.49 17.91
N VAL A 85 -15.63 -10.48 16.81
CA VAL A 85 -16.08 -10.96 15.50
C VAL A 85 -16.41 -12.45 15.54
N ARG A 86 -15.61 -13.25 16.27
CA ARG A 86 -15.88 -14.68 16.45
C ARG A 86 -17.20 -14.94 17.16
N ALA A 87 -17.48 -14.18 18.22
CA ALA A 87 -18.70 -14.34 18.99
C ALA A 87 -19.95 -13.97 18.19
N GLU A 88 -19.85 -12.96 17.33
CA GLU A 88 -20.98 -12.46 16.54
C GLU A 88 -21.19 -13.23 15.22
N PHE A 89 -20.12 -13.57 14.50
CA PHE A 89 -20.19 -14.11 13.14
C PHE A 89 -19.60 -15.52 12.99
N GLY A 90 -19.02 -16.07 14.05
CA GLY A 90 -18.35 -17.37 14.04
C GLY A 90 -16.85 -17.29 13.73
N PHE A 91 -16.19 -18.44 13.84
CA PHE A 91 -14.75 -18.53 13.63
C PHE A 91 -14.38 -18.44 12.15
N ALA A 92 -13.35 -17.66 11.86
CA ALA A 92 -12.65 -17.67 10.59
C ALA A 92 -11.16 -17.39 10.81
N GLU A 93 -10.33 -17.91 9.92
CA GLU A 93 -8.94 -17.52 9.78
C GLU A 93 -8.58 -17.41 8.30
N MET A 94 -7.60 -16.57 8.01
CA MET A 94 -7.16 -16.33 6.63
C MET A 94 -5.67 -16.04 6.60
N GLN A 95 -5.05 -16.32 5.47
CA GLN A 95 -3.72 -15.85 5.17
C GLN A 95 -3.77 -14.34 4.94
N VAL A 96 -2.88 -13.61 5.61
CA VAL A 96 -2.73 -12.16 5.48
C VAL A 96 -1.25 -11.82 5.29
N LEU A 97 -1.00 -10.61 4.80
CA LEU A 97 0.33 -10.03 4.78
C LEU A 97 0.94 -9.95 6.18
N ASP A 98 2.26 -9.96 6.24
CA ASP A 98 2.96 -9.55 7.45
C ASP A 98 2.52 -8.14 7.88
N PHE A 99 2.63 -7.86 9.17
CA PHE A 99 2.31 -6.54 9.69
C PHE A 99 3.09 -5.43 8.97
N ASN A 100 4.38 -5.65 8.71
CA ASN A 100 5.25 -4.67 8.08
C ASN A 100 4.85 -4.42 6.63
N ASP A 101 4.55 -5.46 5.84
CA ASP A 101 4.06 -5.32 4.46
C ASP A 101 2.72 -4.56 4.41
N LEU A 102 1.77 -4.93 5.30
CA LEU A 102 0.45 -4.31 5.34
C LEU A 102 0.54 -2.82 5.67
N TYR A 103 1.28 -2.45 6.71
CA TYR A 103 1.40 -1.05 7.11
C TYR A 103 2.36 -0.24 6.24
N ALA A 104 3.37 -0.85 5.61
CA ALA A 104 4.19 -0.19 4.60
C ALA A 104 3.34 0.29 3.42
N GLY A 105 2.42 -0.57 2.95
CA GLY A 105 1.43 -0.19 1.94
C GLY A 105 0.51 0.95 2.38
N LYS A 106 0.03 0.92 3.64
CA LYS A 106 -0.82 1.98 4.20
C LYS A 106 -0.07 3.31 4.35
N LEU A 107 1.18 3.29 4.81
CA LEU A 107 2.04 4.48 4.89
C LEU A 107 2.28 5.10 3.51
N ALA A 108 2.61 4.27 2.51
CA ALA A 108 2.79 4.72 1.14
C ALA A 108 1.51 5.35 0.56
N ALA A 109 0.34 4.73 0.80
CA ALA A 109 -0.95 5.28 0.40
C ALA A 109 -1.27 6.61 1.12
N ALA A 110 -1.11 6.65 2.45
CA ALA A 110 -1.36 7.83 3.26
C ALA A 110 -0.57 9.04 2.77
N LEU A 111 0.72 8.88 2.51
CA LEU A 111 1.59 9.96 2.02
C LEU A 111 1.32 10.33 0.55
N THR A 112 0.90 9.36 -0.27
CA THR A 112 0.67 9.59 -1.71
C THR A 112 -0.64 10.32 -2.00
N ARG A 113 -1.75 9.90 -1.36
CA ARG A 113 -3.12 10.37 -1.67
C ARG A 113 -3.82 11.06 -0.50
N GLN A 114 -3.31 10.93 0.72
CA GLN A 114 -3.80 11.62 1.91
C GLN A 114 -5.32 11.45 2.13
N ASN A 115 -5.84 10.25 1.86
CA ASN A 115 -7.25 9.94 2.09
C ASN A 115 -7.52 9.82 3.60
N PRO A 116 -8.68 10.31 4.10
CA PRO A 116 -9.05 10.17 5.51
C PRO A 116 -8.94 8.75 6.08
N ARG A 117 -9.27 7.71 5.30
CA ARG A 117 -9.15 6.30 5.75
C ARG A 117 -7.70 5.88 5.98
N ASP A 118 -6.80 6.28 5.09
CA ASP A 118 -5.37 5.95 5.22
C ASP A 118 -4.77 6.70 6.43
N LEU A 119 -5.12 7.98 6.61
CA LEU A 119 -4.65 8.76 7.75
C LEU A 119 -5.20 8.23 9.08
N PHE A 120 -6.43 7.71 9.10
CA PHE A 120 -6.97 7.05 10.28
C PHE A 120 -6.18 5.79 10.64
N ASP A 121 -5.94 4.92 9.65
CA ASP A 121 -5.18 3.69 9.87
C ASP A 121 -3.75 3.96 10.35
N VAL A 122 -3.08 4.97 9.77
CA VAL A 122 -1.74 5.39 10.23
C VAL A 122 -1.80 6.08 11.60
N GLY A 123 -2.87 6.83 11.89
CA GLY A 123 -3.08 7.39 13.23
C GLY A 123 -3.13 6.31 14.32
N VAL A 124 -3.83 5.20 14.07
CA VAL A 124 -3.86 4.05 14.98
C VAL A 124 -2.47 3.43 15.13
N LEU A 125 -1.73 3.24 14.03
CA LEU A 125 -0.35 2.74 14.05
C LEU A 125 0.57 3.59 14.95
N LEU A 126 0.50 4.91 14.79
CA LEU A 126 1.33 5.85 15.54
C LEU A 126 0.93 5.88 17.02
N TYR A 127 -0.37 5.89 17.32
CA TYR A 127 -0.88 5.85 18.69
C TYR A 127 -0.41 4.59 19.44
N GLU A 128 -0.36 3.44 18.77
CA GLU A 128 0.15 2.19 19.34
C GLU A 128 1.70 2.14 19.43
N GLY A 129 2.41 3.13 18.90
CA GLY A 129 3.87 3.18 18.92
C GLY A 129 4.55 2.14 18.02
N ARG A 130 3.85 1.67 16.98
CA ARG A 130 4.27 0.53 16.15
C ARG A 130 4.98 0.93 14.84
N PHE A 131 5.35 2.20 14.71
CA PHE A 131 6.18 2.67 13.60
C PHE A 131 7.66 2.62 13.98
N ASP A 132 8.21 1.41 13.87
CA ASP A 132 9.59 1.07 14.19
C ASP A 132 10.49 0.95 12.94
N GLU A 133 11.74 0.58 13.16
CA GLU A 133 12.78 0.44 12.13
C GLU A 133 12.48 -0.67 11.11
N ALA A 134 11.85 -1.77 11.54
CA ALA A 134 11.49 -2.88 10.65
C ALA A 134 10.37 -2.46 9.68
N LEU A 135 9.35 -1.79 10.20
CA LEU A 135 8.29 -1.20 9.37
C LEU A 135 8.84 -0.09 8.47
N TRP A 136 9.76 0.75 8.97
CA TRP A 136 10.43 1.79 8.16
C TRP A 136 11.18 1.21 6.95
N ARG A 137 12.03 0.20 7.15
CA ARG A 137 12.77 -0.45 6.06
C ARG A 137 11.82 -1.08 5.04
N THR A 138 10.73 -1.68 5.51
CA THR A 138 9.70 -2.25 4.62
C THR A 138 8.97 -1.15 3.87
N PHE A 139 8.66 -0.03 4.52
CA PHE A 139 8.08 1.16 3.88
C PHE A 139 8.97 1.70 2.76
N LEU A 140 10.30 1.70 2.91
CA LEU A 140 11.21 2.11 1.83
C LEU A 140 11.08 1.26 0.57
N VAL A 141 10.85 -0.05 0.70
CA VAL A 141 10.56 -0.94 -0.45
C VAL A 141 9.24 -0.55 -1.14
N TYR A 142 8.18 -0.33 -0.36
CA TYR A 142 6.87 0.05 -0.90
C TYR A 142 6.89 1.46 -1.51
N LEU A 143 7.68 2.37 -0.94
CA LEU A 143 7.94 3.71 -1.47
C LEU A 143 8.63 3.60 -2.83
N THR A 144 9.64 2.74 -2.99
CA THR A 144 10.28 2.49 -4.30
C THR A 144 9.25 2.03 -5.33
N ALA A 145 8.37 1.10 -4.97
CA ALA A 145 7.36 0.59 -5.90
C ALA A 145 6.20 1.57 -6.18
N SER A 146 6.15 2.72 -5.51
CA SER A 146 5.12 3.76 -5.71
C SER A 146 5.24 4.43 -7.08
N PRO A 147 4.12 4.85 -7.72
CA PRO A 147 4.17 5.61 -8.96
C PRO A 147 4.82 7.00 -8.81
N LYS A 148 4.81 7.58 -7.61
CA LYS A 148 5.39 8.91 -7.35
C LYS A 148 6.90 8.87 -7.11
N PRO A 149 7.65 9.95 -7.38
CA PRO A 149 9.03 10.09 -6.92
C PRO A 149 9.12 10.05 -5.39
N ALA A 150 10.24 9.57 -4.85
CA ALA A 150 10.45 9.44 -3.42
C ALA A 150 10.30 10.78 -2.68
N TRP A 151 10.85 11.85 -3.26
CA TRP A 151 10.81 13.20 -2.68
C TRP A 151 9.37 13.72 -2.48
N GLU A 152 8.46 13.41 -3.40
CA GLU A 152 7.06 13.82 -3.30
C GLU A 152 6.29 13.06 -2.21
N ILE A 153 6.73 11.83 -1.88
CA ILE A 153 6.11 11.00 -0.85
C ILE A 153 6.67 11.37 0.54
N LEU A 154 7.95 11.69 0.62
CA LEU A 154 8.62 12.06 1.88
C LEU A 154 8.23 13.46 2.35
N GLU A 155 7.93 14.37 1.42
CA GLU A 155 7.45 15.73 1.71
C GLU A 155 6.17 16.00 0.89
N PRO A 156 5.04 15.36 1.25
CA PRO A 156 3.81 15.48 0.48
C PRO A 156 3.16 16.85 0.69
N ALA A 157 2.59 17.41 -0.39
CA ALA A 157 1.84 18.66 -0.33
C ALA A 157 0.68 18.61 0.69
N GLU A 158 0.22 19.75 1.17
CA GLU A 158 -0.97 19.81 2.04
C GLU A 158 -2.23 19.26 1.32
N PRO A 159 -3.10 18.50 2.02
CA PRO A 159 -4.29 17.94 1.42
C PRO A 159 -5.30 19.05 1.11
N LYS A 160 -5.77 19.09 -0.14
CA LYS A 160 -6.78 20.05 -0.59
C LYS A 160 -8.19 19.57 -0.21
N ASP A 161 -9.04 20.50 0.24
CA ASP A 161 -10.44 20.23 0.61
C ASP A 161 -10.63 19.02 1.54
N PHE A 162 -9.71 18.84 2.50
CA PHE A 162 -9.69 17.65 3.35
C PHE A 162 -10.98 17.48 4.15
N GLU A 163 -11.55 18.56 4.68
CA GLU A 163 -12.82 18.57 5.42
C GLU A 163 -13.97 18.00 4.57
N LYS A 164 -14.07 18.41 3.30
CA LYS A 164 -15.07 17.88 2.38
C LYS A 164 -14.86 16.39 2.12
N SER A 165 -13.60 15.98 1.91
CA SER A 165 -13.25 14.58 1.70
C SER A 165 -13.57 13.72 2.93
N PHE A 166 -13.28 14.22 4.13
CA PHE A 166 -13.62 13.59 5.40
C PHE A 166 -15.13 13.34 5.52
N ARG A 167 -15.94 14.39 5.38
CA ARG A 167 -17.41 14.30 5.46
C ARG A 167 -18.01 13.34 4.44
N THR A 168 -17.45 13.29 3.24
CA THR A 168 -18.03 12.50 2.13
C THR A 168 -17.60 11.04 2.18
N LEU A 169 -16.35 10.75 2.59
CA LEU A 169 -15.73 9.44 2.38
C LEU A 169 -15.49 8.66 3.68
N PHE A 170 -15.61 9.29 4.85
CA PHE A 170 -15.16 8.72 6.11
C PHE A 170 -16.05 9.00 7.33
N ASP A 171 -16.77 10.11 7.36
CA ASP A 171 -17.67 10.40 8.47
C ASP A 171 -18.70 9.27 8.68
N GLY A 172 -18.89 8.89 9.95
CA GLY A 172 -19.74 7.75 10.36
C GLY A 172 -19.15 6.34 10.11
N MET A 173 -17.91 6.20 9.64
CA MET A 173 -17.31 4.87 9.38
C MET A 173 -16.70 4.20 10.62
N THR A 174 -16.46 4.94 11.69
CA THR A 174 -15.76 4.44 12.88
C THR A 174 -16.73 4.25 14.05
N ALA A 175 -16.50 3.22 14.87
CA ALA A 175 -17.32 2.98 16.07
C ALA A 175 -17.15 4.08 17.13
N LYS A 176 -15.93 4.62 17.26
CA LYS A 176 -15.66 5.83 18.05
C LYS A 176 -15.62 7.03 17.11
N PRO A 177 -16.36 8.12 17.38
CA PRO A 177 -16.27 9.34 16.59
C PRO A 177 -14.82 9.84 16.49
N THR A 178 -14.47 10.33 15.31
CA THR A 178 -13.17 10.97 15.02
C THR A 178 -13.45 12.23 14.22
N SER A 179 -12.51 13.17 14.17
CA SER A 179 -12.65 14.42 13.42
C SER A 179 -11.60 14.56 12.32
N ALA A 180 -11.82 15.49 11.38
CA ALA A 180 -10.83 15.80 10.36
C ALA A 180 -9.53 16.33 10.96
N GLU A 181 -9.62 17.16 12.01
CA GLU A 181 -8.48 17.71 12.73
C GLU A 181 -7.64 16.61 13.36
N ALA A 182 -8.26 15.58 13.94
CA ALA A 182 -7.54 14.43 14.49
C ALA A 182 -6.75 13.65 13.43
N LEU A 183 -7.29 13.53 12.20
CA LEU A 183 -6.59 12.86 11.10
C LEU A 183 -5.46 13.72 10.52
N LEU A 184 -5.64 15.05 10.47
CA LEU A 184 -4.58 15.98 10.08
C LEU A 184 -3.46 16.02 11.13
N GLU A 185 -3.80 15.87 12.40
CA GLU A 185 -2.82 15.73 13.47
C GLU A 185 -2.05 14.40 13.35
N ALA A 186 -2.72 13.29 13.02
CA ALA A 186 -2.05 12.03 12.71
C ALA A 186 -1.08 12.17 11.52
N ARG A 187 -1.46 12.91 10.48
CA ARG A 187 -0.55 13.26 9.37
C ARG A 187 0.67 14.05 9.86
N ARG A 188 0.46 15.07 10.70
CA ARG A 188 1.56 15.89 11.24
C ARG A 188 2.53 15.03 12.06
N GLN A 189 2.02 14.12 12.89
CA GLN A 189 2.83 13.19 13.67
C GLN A 189 3.60 12.20 12.79
N LEU A 190 2.97 11.69 11.72
CA LEU A 190 3.64 10.85 10.73
C LEU A 190 4.85 11.56 10.12
N LEU A 191 4.64 12.79 9.62
CA LEU A 191 5.70 13.57 9.00
C LEU A 191 6.81 13.92 9.99
N ALA A 192 6.48 14.22 11.24
CA ALA A 192 7.46 14.46 12.30
C ALA A 192 8.23 13.18 12.70
N ARG A 193 7.69 11.99 12.44
CA ARG A 193 8.35 10.71 12.77
C ARG A 193 9.37 10.28 11.72
N ILE A 194 9.15 10.65 10.45
CA ILE A 194 10.04 10.28 9.33
C ILE A 194 11.51 10.69 9.57
N PRO A 195 11.83 11.94 9.97
CA PRO A 195 13.21 12.36 10.26
C PRO A 195 13.95 11.45 11.24
N ALA A 196 13.25 10.98 12.28
CA ALA A 196 13.84 10.14 13.32
C ALA A 196 14.17 8.71 12.87
N LEU A 197 13.62 8.27 11.72
CA LEU A 197 13.87 6.95 11.13
C LEU A 197 14.80 7.03 9.91
N LEU A 198 15.00 8.22 9.35
CA LEU A 198 15.83 8.45 8.17
C LEU A 198 17.32 8.51 8.51
N ASP A 199 17.89 7.34 8.81
CA ASP A 199 19.31 7.13 9.02
C ASP A 199 20.14 7.21 7.73
N ASP A 200 21.47 7.15 7.87
CA ASP A 200 22.40 7.25 6.74
C ASP A 200 22.21 6.11 5.72
N ALA A 201 21.89 4.91 6.21
CA ALA A 201 21.62 3.75 5.36
C ALA A 201 20.36 3.95 4.51
N SER A 202 19.29 4.49 5.10
CA SER A 202 18.04 4.83 4.41
C SER A 202 18.25 5.93 3.38
N ARG A 203 19.06 6.95 3.69
CA ARG A 203 19.45 8.01 2.74
C ARG A 203 20.20 7.46 1.55
N ALA A 204 21.26 6.69 1.82
CA ALA A 204 22.06 6.05 0.78
C ALA A 204 21.20 5.09 -0.09
N PHE A 205 20.26 4.36 0.52
CA PHE A 205 19.31 3.53 -0.21
C PHE A 205 18.46 4.35 -1.19
N LEU A 206 17.81 5.42 -0.72
CA LEU A 206 16.97 6.27 -1.56
C LEU A 206 17.76 6.90 -2.72
N GLU A 207 18.99 7.36 -2.45
CA GLU A 207 19.89 7.87 -3.50
C GLU A 207 20.27 6.79 -4.51
N SER A 208 20.55 5.57 -4.06
CA SER A 208 20.90 4.45 -4.94
C SER A 208 19.76 4.09 -5.90
N VAL A 209 18.50 4.13 -5.42
CA VAL A 209 17.29 3.95 -6.24
C VAL A 209 17.19 5.05 -7.30
N GLU A 210 17.40 6.30 -6.90
CA GLU A 210 17.30 7.47 -7.78
C GLU A 210 18.38 7.50 -8.87
N ARG A 211 19.54 6.87 -8.59
CA ARG A 211 20.63 6.60 -9.54
C ARG A 211 20.44 5.32 -10.37
N GLU A 212 19.27 4.68 -10.29
CA GLU A 212 18.92 3.49 -11.06
C GLU A 212 19.78 2.25 -10.76
N LEU A 213 20.52 2.27 -9.64
CA LEU A 213 21.38 1.19 -9.14
C LEU A 213 21.06 0.93 -7.66
N PRO A 214 19.83 0.48 -7.34
CA PRO A 214 19.38 0.36 -5.95
C PRO A 214 20.16 -0.72 -5.18
N ASP A 215 20.62 -0.39 -3.98
CA ASP A 215 21.23 -1.33 -3.05
C ASP A 215 20.29 -1.67 -1.89
N PHE A 216 19.46 -2.69 -2.08
CA PHE A 216 18.54 -3.18 -1.04
C PHE A 216 19.27 -3.82 0.16
N GLY A 217 20.58 -4.08 0.05
CA GLY A 217 21.43 -4.51 1.16
C GLY A 217 21.56 -3.44 2.24
N LEU A 218 21.52 -2.15 1.86
CA LEU A 218 21.58 -1.01 2.80
C LEU A 218 20.41 -1.00 3.79
N ILE A 219 19.25 -1.54 3.39
CA ILE A 219 18.07 -1.65 4.25
C ILE A 219 17.83 -3.09 4.75
N GLY A 220 18.79 -4.00 4.55
CA GLY A 220 18.71 -5.39 5.02
C GLY A 220 17.65 -6.25 4.32
N LEU A 221 17.17 -5.84 3.14
CA LEU A 221 16.06 -6.48 2.41
C LEU A 221 16.47 -6.82 0.97
N ALA A 222 17.66 -7.39 0.78
CA ALA A 222 18.24 -7.65 -0.55
C ALA A 222 17.30 -8.38 -1.52
N HIS A 223 16.50 -9.33 -1.02
CA HIS A 223 15.52 -10.08 -1.82
C HIS A 223 14.37 -9.22 -2.36
N ALA A 224 14.10 -8.05 -1.77
CA ALA A 224 13.05 -7.16 -2.24
C ALA A 224 13.33 -6.56 -3.62
N ALA A 225 14.60 -6.58 -4.08
CA ALA A 225 14.97 -6.24 -5.45
C ALA A 225 14.22 -7.08 -6.50
N ASP A 226 13.79 -8.29 -6.12
CA ASP A 226 13.10 -9.21 -7.02
C ASP A 226 11.60 -8.94 -7.17
N LEU A 227 11.02 -8.07 -6.35
CA LEU A 227 9.59 -7.79 -6.36
C LEU A 227 9.17 -7.15 -7.70
N PRO A 228 8.09 -7.65 -8.35
CA PRO A 228 7.60 -7.11 -9.62
C PRO A 228 7.34 -5.60 -9.62
N GLY A 229 6.82 -5.06 -8.51
CA GLY A 229 6.59 -3.62 -8.34
C GLY A 229 7.89 -2.80 -8.37
N VAL A 230 8.95 -3.31 -7.74
CA VAL A 230 10.29 -2.72 -7.74
C VAL A 230 10.89 -2.78 -9.14
N LYS A 231 10.89 -3.95 -9.79
CA LYS A 231 11.41 -4.11 -11.16
C LYS A 231 10.72 -3.17 -12.14
N ARG A 232 9.40 -3.04 -12.04
CA ARG A 232 8.63 -2.10 -12.86
C ARG A 232 9.03 -0.65 -12.60
N LYS A 233 9.24 -0.24 -11.34
CA LYS A 233 9.73 1.11 -11.03
C LYS A 233 11.06 1.38 -11.71
N LEU A 234 12.03 0.46 -11.59
CA LEU A 234 13.36 0.64 -12.15
C LEU A 234 13.33 0.75 -13.68
N GLN A 235 12.47 -0.03 -14.35
CA GLN A 235 12.22 0.11 -15.78
C GLN A 235 11.67 1.51 -16.14
N ASN A 236 10.75 2.05 -15.34
CA ASN A 236 10.21 3.40 -15.56
C ASN A 236 11.27 4.48 -15.33
N LEU A 237 12.12 4.33 -14.30
CA LEU A 237 13.19 5.29 -14.01
C LEU A 237 14.20 5.34 -15.16
N ALA A 238 14.59 4.18 -15.69
CA ALA A 238 15.51 4.06 -16.82
C ALA A 238 14.99 4.71 -18.12
N GLN A 239 13.69 4.96 -18.24
CA GLN A 239 13.07 5.60 -19.41
C GLN A 239 12.97 7.13 -19.29
N ARG A 240 13.43 7.73 -18.18
CA ARG A 240 13.42 9.18 -17.99
C ARG A 240 14.40 9.88 -18.93
N SER A 241 14.09 11.13 -19.29
CA SER A 241 15.06 12.02 -19.91
C SER A 241 16.13 12.45 -18.90
N ASP A 242 17.30 12.84 -19.37
CA ASP A 242 18.39 13.32 -18.50
C ASP A 242 17.95 14.51 -17.65
N ALA A 243 17.23 15.46 -18.25
CA ALA A 243 16.65 16.60 -17.52
C ALA A 243 15.71 16.17 -16.38
N LYS A 244 14.93 15.09 -16.57
CA LYS A 244 14.04 14.58 -15.52
C LYS A 244 14.83 13.87 -14.42
N ARG A 245 15.87 13.11 -14.78
CA ARG A 245 16.78 12.46 -13.81
C ARG A 245 17.46 13.49 -12.92
N GLU A 246 18.06 14.52 -13.51
CA GLU A 246 18.72 15.61 -12.78
C GLU A 246 17.73 16.35 -11.87
N ALA A 247 16.52 16.62 -12.35
CA ALA A 247 15.48 17.26 -11.55
C ALA A 247 15.06 16.41 -10.34
N ASP A 248 14.81 15.11 -10.53
CA ASP A 248 14.40 14.24 -9.42
C ASP A 248 15.52 14.01 -8.41
N GLN A 249 16.77 13.85 -8.86
CA GLN A 249 17.94 13.72 -7.98
C GLN A 249 18.13 14.97 -7.12
N ARG A 250 18.04 16.16 -7.74
CA ARG A 250 18.12 17.43 -7.00
C ARG A 250 16.99 17.56 -5.98
N GLN A 251 15.74 17.31 -6.39
CA GLN A 251 14.59 17.38 -5.49
C GLN A 251 14.72 16.41 -4.33
N LEU A 252 15.20 15.18 -4.57
CA LEU A 252 15.45 14.21 -3.51
C LEU A 252 16.52 14.69 -2.54
N SER A 253 17.67 15.13 -3.03
CA SER A 253 18.76 15.65 -2.19
C SER A 253 18.29 16.81 -1.31
N GLU A 254 17.64 17.81 -1.90
CA GLU A 254 17.11 18.97 -1.17
C GLU A 254 16.05 18.57 -0.14
N THR A 255 15.19 17.60 -0.47
CA THR A 255 14.18 17.08 0.47
C THR A 255 14.83 16.37 1.64
N LEU A 256 15.80 15.48 1.39
CA LEU A 256 16.53 14.75 2.42
C LEU A 256 17.30 15.71 3.35
N GLU A 257 17.83 16.80 2.83
CA GLU A 257 18.45 17.87 3.63
C GLU A 257 17.44 18.63 4.49
N ARG A 258 16.26 18.97 3.95
CA ARG A 258 15.21 19.68 4.70
C ARG A 258 14.67 18.83 5.84
N ILE A 259 14.33 17.57 5.58
CA ILE A 259 13.74 16.68 6.59
C ILE A 259 14.78 16.10 7.55
N GLY A 260 16.07 16.20 7.22
CA GLY A 260 17.17 15.74 8.08
C GLY A 260 17.64 16.75 9.13
N ARG A 261 17.15 17.99 9.06
CA ARG A 261 17.42 19.06 10.03
C ARG A 261 16.36 19.07 11.11
#